data_AF-A0A260SK72-F1
#
_entry.id   AF-A0A260SK72-F1
#
_cell.length_a   1.000
_cell.length_b   1.000
_cell.length_c   1.000
_cell.angle_alpha   90.00
_cell.angle_beta   90.00
_cell.angle_gamma   90.00
#
_symmetry.space_group_name_H-M   'P 1'
#
loop_
_entity.id
_entity.type
_entity.pdbx_description
1 polymer ?
#
loop_
_entity_poly.entity_id
_entity_poly.type
_entity_poly.pdbx_seq_one_letter_code
_entity_poly.pdbx_strand_id
1 'polypeptide(L)'
;MRTTLRTLTIASACTTLALVAPASALAAEPGDITFSFAVDGTSVTNTITNSSGTVIGCGTSLAPAPNGVLPPVLEVIGNGQSLYTNGDTQPGSTVQTITDVPAGSYVALASCTSVDGDTTTAWISDYPGLDEFLNGLPWTSYKVEQSSTVVTVEPSTPAPDLGSILDSGSAAN
;
A
#
# COMPACT_ATOMS: atom_id res chain seq x y z
N MET A 1 14.17 -60.24 13.13
CA MET A 1 14.79 -59.05 13.77
C MET A 1 14.69 -57.88 12.80
N ARG A 2 14.31 -56.71 13.32
CA ARG A 2 13.86 -55.50 12.61
C ARG A 2 14.95 -54.92 11.69
N THR A 3 14.59 -54.63 10.44
CA THR A 3 15.42 -53.83 9.51
C THR A 3 14.91 -52.39 9.53
N THR A 4 15.72 -51.49 10.04
CA THR A 4 15.45 -50.06 10.23
C THR A 4 15.40 -49.34 8.88
N LEU A 5 14.23 -48.80 8.50
CA LEU A 5 14.09 -47.84 7.41
C LEU A 5 14.76 -46.51 7.82
N ARG A 6 15.79 -46.08 7.12
CA ARG A 6 16.33 -44.71 7.20
C ARG A 6 15.64 -43.87 6.13
N THR A 7 14.68 -43.05 6.53
CA THR A 7 14.02 -42.06 5.67
C THR A 7 14.96 -40.89 5.43
N LEU A 8 15.30 -40.63 4.17
CA LEU A 8 16.09 -39.46 3.74
C LEU A 8 15.11 -38.28 3.57
N THR A 9 15.13 -37.31 4.48
CA THR A 9 14.45 -36.02 4.29
C THR A 9 15.35 -35.08 3.52
N ILE A 10 15.00 -34.80 2.26
CA ILE A 10 15.63 -33.77 1.44
C ILE A 10 14.95 -32.43 1.78
N ALA A 11 15.66 -31.54 2.45
CA ALA A 11 15.23 -30.16 2.63
C ALA A 11 15.63 -29.37 1.37
N SER A 12 14.68 -29.11 0.48
CA SER A 12 14.85 -28.12 -0.59
C SER A 12 14.76 -26.73 0.01
N ALA A 13 15.90 -26.11 0.28
CA ALA A 13 15.99 -24.68 0.54
C ALA A 13 16.08 -23.95 -0.81
N CYS A 14 14.94 -23.50 -1.35
CA CYS A 14 14.92 -22.51 -2.43
C CYS A 14 15.40 -21.18 -1.87
N THR A 15 16.70 -20.93 -1.96
CA THR A 15 17.28 -19.62 -1.65
C THR A 15 17.23 -18.81 -2.93
N THR A 16 16.22 -17.93 -3.07
CA THR A 16 16.17 -16.94 -4.14
C THR A 16 17.28 -15.92 -3.89
N LEU A 17 18.42 -16.06 -4.58
CA LEU A 17 19.39 -14.98 -4.67
C LEU A 17 18.80 -13.86 -5.52
N ALA A 18 18.37 -12.78 -4.88
CA ALA A 18 18.09 -11.52 -5.55
C ALA A 18 19.43 -10.87 -5.94
N LEU A 19 19.79 -10.93 -7.22
CA LEU A 19 20.88 -10.13 -7.79
C LEU A 19 20.41 -8.67 -7.87
N VAL A 20 20.88 -7.83 -6.95
CA VAL A 20 20.69 -6.37 -7.04
C VAL A 20 21.75 -5.83 -8.01
N ALA A 21 21.37 -5.68 -9.28
CA ALA A 21 22.18 -4.94 -10.24
C ALA A 21 22.09 -3.43 -9.94
N PRO A 22 23.17 -2.64 -10.13
CA PRO A 22 23.10 -1.20 -10.00
C PRO A 22 22.20 -0.64 -11.11
N ALA A 23 21.06 -0.08 -10.74
CA ALA A 23 20.19 0.65 -11.66
C ALA A 23 20.96 1.87 -12.18
N SER A 24 21.32 1.85 -13.46
CA SER A 24 21.62 3.10 -14.18
C SER A 24 20.32 3.89 -14.23
N ALA A 25 20.35 5.22 -14.06
CA ALA A 25 19.15 6.04 -14.25
C ALA A 25 18.65 5.86 -15.68
N LEU A 26 17.63 5.02 -15.83
CA LEU A 26 16.96 4.74 -17.09
C LEU A 26 15.89 5.82 -17.30
N ALA A 27 15.42 5.96 -18.54
CA ALA A 27 14.23 6.78 -18.79
C ALA A 27 13.06 6.24 -17.95
N ALA A 28 12.18 7.12 -17.51
CA ALA A 28 11.01 6.71 -16.73
C ALA A 28 10.12 5.74 -17.54
N GLU A 29 9.82 4.58 -16.96
CA GLU A 29 9.02 3.51 -17.57
C GLU A 29 7.78 3.19 -16.73
N PRO A 30 6.70 2.65 -17.34
CA PRO A 30 5.47 2.32 -16.62
C PRO A 30 5.69 1.37 -15.42
N GLY A 31 6.68 0.49 -15.49
CA GLY A 31 6.99 -0.52 -14.48
C GLY A 31 7.95 -0.08 -13.38
N ASP A 32 8.42 1.17 -13.41
CA ASP A 32 9.37 1.66 -12.39
C ASP A 32 8.76 1.66 -11.00
N ILE A 33 7.46 1.99 -10.92
CA ILE A 33 6.76 2.19 -9.65
C ILE A 33 5.67 1.15 -9.47
N THR A 34 5.61 0.56 -8.28
CA THR A 34 4.51 -0.30 -7.87
C THR A 34 3.95 0.13 -6.52
N PHE A 35 2.66 -0.12 -6.33
CA PHE A 35 1.93 0.18 -5.10
C PHE A 35 1.33 -1.10 -4.52
N SER A 36 1.37 -1.24 -3.20
CA SER A 36 0.76 -2.37 -2.50
C SER A 36 0.16 -1.89 -1.18
N PHE A 37 -1.17 -1.92 -1.10
CA PHE A 37 -1.90 -1.47 0.06
C PHE A 37 -2.19 -2.63 1.03
N ALA A 38 -2.05 -2.37 2.33
CA ALA A 38 -2.43 -3.28 3.38
C ALA A 38 -3.08 -2.54 4.55
N VAL A 39 -3.89 -3.25 5.33
CA VAL A 39 -4.53 -2.73 6.53
C VAL A 39 -4.02 -3.51 7.73
N ASP A 40 -3.60 -2.81 8.77
CA ASP A 40 -3.26 -3.36 10.08
C ASP A 40 -3.94 -2.55 11.18
N GLY A 41 -4.98 -3.13 11.77
CA GLY A 41 -5.85 -2.43 12.72
C GLY A 41 -6.45 -1.16 12.11
N THR A 42 -6.16 0.00 12.70
CA THR A 42 -6.59 1.34 12.24
C THR A 42 -5.56 2.01 11.32
N SER A 43 -4.54 1.28 10.88
CA SER A 43 -3.49 1.80 9.99
C SER A 43 -3.64 1.25 8.59
N VAL A 44 -3.49 2.11 7.59
CA VAL A 44 -3.37 1.72 6.18
C VAL A 44 -1.95 2.00 5.73
N THR A 45 -1.29 0.98 5.19
CA THR A 45 0.07 1.09 4.65
C THR A 45 0.03 1.01 3.14
N ASN A 46 0.93 1.74 2.50
CA ASN A 46 1.26 1.60 1.09
C ASN A 46 2.76 1.30 0.99
N THR A 47 3.08 0.12 0.47
CA THR A 47 4.45 -0.24 0.11
C THR A 47 4.68 0.20 -1.32
N ILE A 48 5.56 1.18 -1.48
CA ILE A 48 5.98 1.74 -2.76
C ILE A 48 7.32 1.12 -3.14
N THR A 49 7.39 0.49 -4.31
CA THR A 49 8.68 0.11 -4.89
C THR A 49 9.04 1.13 -5.96
N ASN A 50 10.23 1.70 -5.86
CA ASN A 50 10.79 2.63 -6.83
C ASN A 50 12.03 2.02 -7.49
N SER A 51 11.90 1.67 -8.76
CA SER A 51 12.97 1.09 -9.59
C SER A 51 13.56 2.09 -10.59
N SER A 52 13.13 3.36 -10.59
CA SER A 52 13.58 4.39 -11.54
C SER A 52 15.07 4.75 -11.39
N GLY A 53 15.66 4.41 -10.24
CA GLY A 53 17.05 4.76 -9.90
C GLY A 53 17.22 6.20 -9.39
N THR A 54 16.14 6.98 -9.27
CA THR A 54 16.14 8.35 -8.73
C THR A 54 15.18 8.51 -7.56
N VAL A 55 15.37 9.56 -6.75
CA VAL A 55 14.41 9.92 -5.69
C VAL A 55 13.21 10.59 -6.34
N ILE A 56 12.00 10.16 -5.96
CA ILE A 56 10.74 10.69 -6.49
C ILE A 56 9.79 11.08 -5.36
N GLY A 57 8.95 12.09 -5.57
CA GLY A 57 7.95 12.48 -4.59
C GLY A 57 6.70 11.61 -4.70
N CYS A 58 6.27 10.97 -3.62
CA CYS A 58 5.08 10.13 -3.60
C CYS A 58 4.09 10.53 -2.50
N GLY A 59 2.80 10.35 -2.78
CA GLY A 59 1.71 10.50 -1.84
C GLY A 59 0.82 9.27 -1.80
N THR A 60 0.30 8.95 -0.62
CA THR A 60 -0.76 7.97 -0.39
C THR A 60 -1.94 8.69 0.25
N SER A 61 -3.14 8.37 -0.19
CA SER A 61 -4.37 9.03 0.25
C SER A 61 -5.53 8.06 0.32
N LEU A 62 -6.48 8.35 1.21
CA LEU A 62 -7.72 7.61 1.38
C LEU A 62 -8.91 8.52 1.13
N ALA A 63 -9.85 8.05 0.31
CA ALA A 63 -11.15 8.66 0.12
C ALA A 63 -12.26 7.70 0.56
N PRO A 64 -13.34 8.17 1.19
CA PRO A 64 -14.45 7.29 1.58
C PRO A 64 -15.05 6.54 0.39
N ALA A 65 -15.27 5.23 0.55
CA ALA A 65 -15.97 4.37 -0.39
C ALA A 65 -17.11 3.63 0.32
N PRO A 66 -18.25 4.29 0.60
CA PRO A 66 -19.35 3.66 1.33
C PRO A 66 -19.78 2.34 0.68
N ASN A 67 -19.90 1.29 1.49
CA ASN A 67 -20.22 -0.07 1.04
C ASN A 67 -19.21 -0.67 0.04
N GLY A 68 -17.98 -0.15 -0.01
CA GLY A 68 -16.95 -0.56 -0.95
C GLY A 68 -17.19 -0.13 -2.39
N VAL A 69 -18.14 0.78 -2.63
CA VAL A 69 -18.45 1.30 -3.97
C VAL A 69 -17.48 2.43 -4.30
N LEU A 70 -16.84 2.33 -5.46
CA LEU A 70 -15.92 3.33 -5.98
C LEU A 70 -16.69 4.63 -6.31
N PRO A 71 -16.38 5.76 -5.65
CA PRO A 71 -16.96 7.06 -6.03
C PRO A 71 -16.46 7.51 -7.42
N PRO A 72 -17.10 8.49 -8.06
CA PRO A 72 -16.55 9.12 -9.26
C PRO A 72 -15.14 9.69 -9.01
N VAL A 73 -14.23 9.54 -9.98
CA VAL A 73 -12.83 9.94 -9.84
C VAL A 73 -12.66 11.42 -9.45
N LEU A 74 -13.53 12.31 -9.95
CA LEU A 74 -13.49 13.74 -9.63
C LEU A 74 -13.82 14.03 -8.16
N GLU A 75 -14.67 13.21 -7.54
CA GLU A 75 -14.96 13.34 -6.10
C GLU A 75 -13.77 12.89 -5.27
N VAL A 76 -13.05 11.86 -5.75
CA VAL A 76 -11.87 11.33 -5.08
C VAL A 76 -10.67 12.27 -5.20
N ILE A 77 -10.29 12.67 -6.42
CA ILE A 77 -9.11 13.52 -6.69
C ILE A 77 -9.35 14.99 -6.29
N GLY A 78 -10.59 15.47 -6.35
CA GLY A 78 -10.91 16.87 -6.06
C GLY A 78 -10.85 17.23 -4.57
N ASN A 79 -11.72 16.63 -3.75
CA ASN A 79 -11.83 16.93 -2.31
C ASN A 79 -12.01 15.69 -1.41
N GLY A 80 -12.06 14.48 -1.98
CA GLY A 80 -12.38 13.26 -1.25
C GLY A 80 -11.24 12.73 -0.37
N GLN A 81 -10.00 13.13 -0.66
CA GLN A 81 -8.79 12.68 0.04
C GLN A 81 -8.52 13.54 1.28
N SER A 82 -9.09 13.16 2.42
CA SER A 82 -8.89 13.87 3.69
C SER A 82 -7.83 13.22 4.59
N LEU A 83 -7.52 11.94 4.36
CA LEU A 83 -6.49 11.19 5.07
C LEU A 83 -5.36 10.91 4.09
N TYR A 84 -4.18 11.45 4.34
CA TYR A 84 -3.05 11.31 3.43
C TYR A 84 -1.71 11.38 4.15
N THR A 85 -0.70 10.87 3.47
CA THR A 85 0.71 11.02 3.82
C THR A 85 1.50 11.18 2.53
N ASN A 86 2.60 11.92 2.58
CA ASN A 86 3.46 12.12 1.42
C ASN A 86 4.91 12.25 1.84
N GLY A 87 5.82 12.10 0.89
CA GLY A 87 7.24 12.25 1.11
C GLY A 87 8.07 11.73 -0.05
N ASP A 88 9.37 11.90 0.07
CA ASP A 88 10.33 11.40 -0.92
C ASP A 88 10.50 9.88 -0.78
N THR A 89 10.46 9.20 -1.91
CA THR A 89 10.68 7.76 -2.04
C THR A 89 12.03 7.54 -2.69
N GLN A 90 12.96 6.96 -1.93
CA GLN A 90 14.27 6.56 -2.44
C GLN A 90 14.13 5.36 -3.40
N PRO A 91 15.10 5.12 -4.30
CA PRO A 91 15.19 3.86 -5.02
C PRO A 91 15.17 2.66 -4.07
N GLY A 92 14.43 1.61 -4.41
CA GLY A 92 14.15 0.48 -3.53
C GLY A 92 12.71 0.49 -3.02
N SER A 93 12.50 0.10 -1.76
CA SER A 93 11.15 0.01 -1.17
C SER A 93 10.99 1.02 -0.04
N THR A 94 9.88 1.75 -0.05
CA THR A 94 9.47 2.70 0.99
C THR A 94 8.05 2.37 1.44
N VAL A 95 7.80 2.44 2.75
CA VAL A 95 6.46 2.26 3.32
C VAL A 95 5.92 3.61 3.78
N GLN A 96 4.76 3.98 3.26
CA GLN A 96 3.96 5.09 3.75
C GLN A 96 2.83 4.56 4.61
N THR A 97 2.53 5.22 5.73
CA THR A 97 1.51 4.77 6.68
C THR A 97 0.59 5.91 7.06
N ILE A 98 -0.71 5.67 6.95
CA ILE A 98 -1.76 6.52 7.49
C ILE A 98 -2.30 5.82 8.73
N THR A 99 -2.21 6.48 9.88
CA THR A 99 -2.63 5.95 11.19
C THR A 99 -3.97 6.55 11.60
N ASP A 100 -4.59 5.97 12.64
CA ASP A 100 -5.85 6.45 13.22
C ASP A 100 -6.98 6.61 12.19
N VAL A 101 -6.99 5.73 11.18
CA VAL A 101 -8.04 5.69 10.16
C VAL A 101 -9.34 5.22 10.82
N PRO A 102 -10.44 5.98 10.70
CA PRO A 102 -11.73 5.55 11.23
C PRO A 102 -12.19 4.24 10.58
N ALA A 103 -13.04 3.50 11.28
CA ALA A 103 -13.63 2.29 10.71
C ALA A 103 -14.49 2.62 9.49
N GLY A 104 -14.36 1.82 8.43
CA GLY A 104 -15.07 2.03 7.17
C GLY A 104 -14.34 1.45 5.97
N SER A 105 -14.94 1.64 4.80
CA SER A 105 -14.35 1.28 3.51
C SER A 105 -13.85 2.53 2.80
N TYR A 106 -12.63 2.44 2.26
CA TYR A 106 -11.92 3.54 1.66
C TYR A 106 -11.32 3.13 0.32
N VAL A 107 -11.34 4.03 -0.66
CA VAL A 107 -10.44 3.94 -1.81
C VAL A 107 -9.04 4.33 -1.35
N ALA A 108 -8.07 3.46 -1.57
CA ALA A 108 -6.65 3.80 -1.41
C ALA A 108 -6.07 4.20 -2.77
N LEU A 109 -5.51 5.40 -2.84
CA LEU A 109 -4.82 5.91 -4.02
C LEU A 109 -3.42 6.36 -3.67
N ALA A 110 -2.49 6.02 -4.55
CA ALA A 110 -1.14 6.52 -4.52
C ALA A 110 -0.79 7.23 -5.82
N SER A 111 0.10 8.21 -5.71
CA SER A 111 0.72 8.84 -6.85
C SER A 111 2.18 9.12 -6.56
N CYS A 112 3.03 8.94 -7.55
CA CYS A 112 4.42 9.33 -7.53
C CYS A 112 4.70 10.23 -8.72
N THR A 113 5.52 11.26 -8.52
CA THR A 113 5.89 12.20 -9.57
C THR A 113 7.40 12.37 -9.60
N SER A 114 7.93 12.42 -10.82
CA SER A 114 9.29 12.83 -11.11
C SER A 114 9.23 14.05 -12.03
N VAL A 115 10.06 15.05 -11.73
CA VAL A 115 10.18 16.26 -12.54
C VAL A 115 11.60 16.32 -13.09
N ASP A 116 11.72 16.36 -14.42
CA ASP A 116 12.98 16.54 -15.12
C ASP A 116 12.86 17.73 -16.07
N GLY A 117 13.45 18.86 -15.65
CA GLY A 117 13.30 20.14 -16.33
C GLY A 117 11.83 20.56 -16.44
N ASP A 118 11.32 20.63 -17.67
CA ASP A 118 9.93 21.01 -17.97
C ASP A 118 8.99 19.80 -18.11
N THR A 119 9.50 18.57 -17.95
CA THR A 119 8.73 17.34 -18.08
C THR A 119 8.33 16.78 -16.72
N THR A 120 7.07 16.43 -16.57
CA THR A 120 6.56 15.72 -15.39
C THR A 120 6.11 14.34 -15.81
N THR A 121 6.68 13.33 -15.15
CA THR A 121 6.23 11.95 -15.26
C THR A 121 5.52 11.55 -13.98
N ALA A 122 4.35 10.94 -14.10
CA ALA A 122 3.53 10.51 -12.98
C ALA A 122 3.20 9.01 -13.07
N TRP A 123 3.27 8.32 -11.94
CA TRP A 123 2.74 6.97 -11.75
C TRP A 123 1.59 7.07 -10.76
N ILE A 124 0.39 6.67 -11.18
CA ILE A 124 -0.82 6.91 -10.42
C ILE A 124 -1.58 5.59 -10.30
N SER A 125 -2.07 5.27 -9.11
CA SER A 125 -2.96 4.13 -8.88
C SER A 125 -4.08 4.09 -9.93
N ASP A 126 -4.25 2.94 -10.56
CA ASP A 126 -5.30 2.79 -11.57
C ASP A 126 -6.68 2.96 -10.92
N TYR A 127 -7.54 3.72 -11.60
CA TYR A 127 -8.86 4.08 -11.10
C TYR A 127 -9.83 4.35 -12.26
N PRO A 128 -11.08 3.86 -12.18
CA PRO A 128 -12.08 4.10 -13.23
C PRO A 128 -12.31 5.59 -13.52
N GLY A 129 -12.17 6.00 -14.78
CA GLY A 129 -12.38 7.38 -15.23
C GLY A 129 -11.15 8.28 -15.12
N LEU A 130 -10.02 7.79 -14.60
CA LEU A 130 -8.79 8.58 -14.44
C LEU A 130 -8.24 9.13 -15.77
N ASP A 131 -8.42 8.40 -16.88
CA ASP A 131 -7.91 8.82 -18.19
C ASP A 131 -8.46 10.19 -18.64
N GLU A 132 -9.72 10.51 -18.33
CA GLU A 132 -10.33 11.81 -18.66
C GLU A 132 -9.62 12.96 -17.93
N PHE A 133 -9.23 12.73 -16.67
CA PHE A 133 -8.49 13.70 -15.88
C PHE A 133 -7.04 13.88 -16.39
N LEU A 134 -6.35 12.77 -16.68
CA LEU A 134 -4.95 12.79 -17.11
C LEU A 134 -4.75 13.39 -18.50
N ASN A 135 -5.70 13.18 -19.43
CA ASN A 135 -5.63 13.74 -20.78
C ASN A 135 -5.63 15.28 -20.80
N GLY A 136 -6.08 15.94 -19.73
CA GLY A 136 -6.03 17.39 -19.59
C GLY A 136 -4.68 17.95 -19.13
N LEU A 137 -3.76 17.09 -18.70
CA LEU A 137 -2.47 17.48 -18.13
C LEU A 137 -1.34 17.25 -19.15
N PRO A 138 -0.35 18.16 -19.25
CA PRO A 138 0.81 17.99 -20.11
C PRO A 138 1.86 17.04 -19.47
N TRP A 139 1.42 15.93 -18.87
CA TRP A 139 2.26 14.99 -18.11
C TRP A 139 2.33 13.65 -18.81
N THR A 140 3.47 12.99 -18.73
CA THR A 140 3.58 11.57 -19.05
C THR A 140 3.04 10.78 -17.88
N SER A 141 1.86 10.17 -18.02
CA SER A 141 1.20 9.48 -16.91
C SER A 141 1.11 7.97 -17.16
N TYR A 142 1.48 7.19 -16.17
CA TYR A 142 1.38 5.74 -16.14
C TYR A 142 0.39 5.32 -15.06
N LYS A 143 -0.58 4.48 -15.43
CA LYS A 143 -1.51 3.89 -14.47
C LYS A 143 -0.89 2.62 -13.91
N VAL A 144 -0.84 2.55 -12.58
CA VAL A 144 -0.26 1.43 -11.83
C VAL A 144 -1.40 0.58 -11.32
N GLU A 145 -1.52 -0.64 -11.84
CA GLU A 145 -2.49 -1.60 -11.32
C GLU A 145 -2.07 -2.03 -9.90
N GLN A 146 -3.04 -2.05 -8.98
CA GLN A 146 -2.86 -2.58 -7.63
C GLN A 146 -3.78 -3.76 -7.39
N SER A 147 -3.38 -4.66 -6.48
CA SER A 147 -4.16 -5.85 -6.13
C SER A 147 -5.52 -5.52 -5.50
N SER A 148 -5.68 -4.34 -4.91
CA SER A 148 -6.95 -3.85 -4.36
C SER A 148 -6.98 -2.33 -4.33
N THR A 149 -8.03 -1.75 -4.90
CA THR A 149 -8.29 -0.30 -4.89
C THR A 149 -9.11 0.14 -3.67
N VAL A 150 -9.84 -0.79 -3.06
CA VAL A 150 -10.62 -0.55 -1.83
C VAL A 150 -9.98 -1.30 -0.67
N VAL A 151 -9.82 -0.61 0.45
CA VAL A 151 -9.39 -1.15 1.73
C VAL A 151 -10.51 -1.00 2.76
N THR A 152 -10.65 -1.98 3.66
CA THR A 152 -11.61 -1.93 4.75
C THR A 152 -10.86 -1.88 6.08
N VAL A 153 -11.17 -0.86 6.87
CA VAL A 153 -10.67 -0.70 8.24
C VAL A 153 -11.77 -1.15 9.19
N GLU A 154 -11.46 -2.20 9.95
CA GLU A 154 -12.39 -2.75 10.93
C GLU A 154 -12.46 -1.85 12.17
N PRO A 155 -13.60 -1.82 12.88
CA PRO A 155 -13.68 -1.14 14.16
C PRO A 155 -12.70 -1.74 15.15
N SER A 156 -12.03 -0.88 15.93
CA SER A 156 -11.18 -1.32 17.02
C SER A 156 -12.02 -2.09 18.04
N THR A 157 -11.87 -3.42 18.10
CA THR A 157 -12.52 -4.22 19.14
C THR A 157 -11.93 -3.82 20.50
N PRO A 158 -12.74 -3.35 21.47
CA PRO A 158 -12.25 -3.10 22.82
C PRO A 158 -11.66 -4.39 23.38
N ALA A 159 -10.46 -4.34 23.95
CA ALA A 159 -9.91 -5.47 24.69
C ALA A 159 -10.90 -5.85 25.82
N PRO A 160 -11.16 -7.15 26.06
CA PRO A 160 -12.01 -7.57 27.17
C PRO A 160 -11.41 -7.04 28.48
N ASP A 161 -12.25 -6.39 29.29
CA ASP A 161 -11.86 -5.90 30.62
C ASP A 161 -11.61 -7.09 31.56
N LEU A 162 -10.35 -7.52 31.66
CA LEU A 162 -9.91 -8.59 32.54
C LEU A 162 -10.06 -8.23 34.04
N GLY A 163 -10.32 -6.96 34.38
CA GLY A 163 -10.62 -6.53 35.75
C GLY A 163 -11.92 -7.10 36.30
N SER A 164 -12.91 -7.32 35.43
CA SER A 164 -14.21 -7.90 35.80
C SER A 164 -14.18 -9.41 36.09
N ILE A 165 -13.17 -10.13 35.57
CA ILE A 165 -12.99 -11.58 35.76
C ILE A 165 -12.26 -11.91 37.06
N LEU A 166 -11.39 -11.01 37.55
CA LEU A 166 -10.59 -11.26 38.76
C LEU A 166 -11.35 -10.92 40.06
N ASP A 167 -12.37 -10.06 40.00
CA ASP A 167 -13.15 -9.63 41.18
C ASP A 167 -14.22 -10.65 41.61
N SER A 168 -14.54 -11.63 40.76
CA SER A 168 -15.52 -12.69 41.07
C SER A 168 -14.93 -13.92 41.78
N GLY A 169 -13.62 -13.90 42.10
CA GLY A 169 -12.88 -15.06 42.61
C GLY A 169 -12.49 -15.07 44.09
N SER A 170 -12.84 -14.06 44.91
CA SER A 170 -12.39 -14.00 46.31
C SER A 170 -13.51 -13.69 47.31
N ALA A 171 -14.31 -14.72 47.62
CA ALA A 171 -15.09 -14.76 48.86
C ALA A 171 -15.20 -16.22 49.35
N ALA A 172 -14.13 -16.71 49.96
CA ALA A 172 -14.17 -17.86 50.85
C ALA A 172 -13.50 -17.47 52.17
N ASN A 173 -14.30 -16.97 53.11
CA ASN A 173 -14.07 -17.13 54.54
C ASN A 173 -15.37 -16.94 55.31
#